data_AF-A0A5N9I214-F1
#
_entry.id   AF-A0A5N9I214-F1
#
_cell.length_a   1.000
_cell.length_b   1.000
_cell.length_c   1.000
_cell.angle_alpha   90.00
_cell.angle_beta   90.00
_cell.angle_gamma   90.00
#
_symmetry.space_group_name_H-M   'P 1'
#
loop_
_entity.id
_entity.type
_entity.pdbx_description
1 polymer ?
#
loop_
_entity_poly.entity_id
_entity_poly.type
_entity_poly.pdbx_seq_one_letter_code
_entity_poly.pdbx_strand_id
1 'polypeptide(L)'
;MTPYIRMDIEQPRNEPVRFNRKRRKVYFYQYRTDLLHPFSIKRWGVKPIAYDWDDLTAEAYRLYAPMGYGGLMEKVMISVCKPGTNEVIDRVLFADNIETGEQYWAIVRHFMQKGPEALPDFVHPPWDWNEGIYSNPFDQRAPKVQWPTEMDLESRTAPAPGEQP
;
A
#
# COMPACT_ATOMS: atom_id res chain seq x y z
N MET A 1 -23.19 -24.34 -21.37
CA MET A 1 -22.81 -23.22 -20.46
C MET A 1 -21.45 -23.58 -19.89
N THR A 2 -20.38 -23.24 -20.61
CA THR A 2 -19.02 -23.57 -20.19
C THR A 2 -18.71 -22.75 -18.94
N PRO A 3 -18.42 -23.34 -17.78
CA PRO A 3 -18.02 -22.56 -16.63
C PRO A 3 -16.66 -21.94 -16.98
N TYR A 4 -16.67 -20.67 -17.35
CA TYR A 4 -15.46 -19.88 -17.40
C TYR A 4 -14.90 -19.87 -15.98
N ILE A 5 -13.88 -20.70 -15.73
CA ILE A 5 -13.01 -20.52 -14.58
C ILE A 5 -12.31 -19.19 -14.85
N ARG A 6 -12.92 -18.08 -14.39
CA ARG A 6 -12.21 -16.80 -14.31
C ARG A 6 -11.15 -17.02 -13.26
N MET A 7 -9.95 -17.38 -13.71
CA MET A 7 -8.75 -17.23 -12.92
C MET A 7 -8.66 -15.74 -12.61
N ASP A 8 -9.07 -15.34 -11.41
CA ASP A 8 -8.84 -13.99 -10.87
C ASP A 8 -7.35 -13.86 -10.50
N ILE A 9 -6.49 -14.07 -11.51
CA ILE A 9 -5.04 -13.82 -11.51
C ILE A 9 -4.79 -12.41 -12.07
N GLU A 10 -5.83 -11.57 -12.13
CA GLU A 10 -5.69 -10.18 -12.53
C GLU A 10 -5.17 -9.40 -11.31
N GLN A 11 -3.87 -9.54 -11.03
CA GLN A 11 -3.22 -8.71 -10.03
C GLN A 11 -3.43 -7.24 -10.41
N PRO A 12 -3.91 -6.39 -9.49
CA PRO A 12 -4.06 -4.98 -9.79
C PRO A 12 -2.69 -4.43 -10.18
N ARG A 13 -2.69 -3.48 -11.12
CA ARG A 13 -1.45 -2.87 -11.60
C ARG A 13 -0.59 -2.31 -10.46
N ASN A 14 -1.24 -1.77 -9.43
CA ASN A 14 -0.59 -1.12 -8.31
C ASN A 14 -1.28 -1.49 -6.99
N GLU A 15 -0.53 -1.35 -5.90
CA GLU A 15 -1.03 -1.41 -4.52
C GLU A 15 -0.91 -0.03 -3.84
N PRO A 16 -1.69 0.98 -4.26
CA PRO A 16 -1.53 2.32 -3.75
C PRO A 16 -1.88 2.43 -2.27
N VAL A 17 -1.13 3.29 -1.58
CA VAL A 17 -1.38 3.68 -0.20
C VAL A 17 -1.85 5.13 -0.20
N ARG A 18 -2.95 5.42 0.50
CA ARG A 18 -3.49 6.77 0.66
C ARG A 18 -3.39 7.21 2.11
N PHE A 19 -2.84 8.40 2.32
CA PHE A 19 -2.70 9.00 3.64
C PHE A 19 -3.71 10.14 3.81
N ASN A 20 -4.63 10.00 4.76
CA ASN A 20 -5.56 11.07 5.12
C ASN A 20 -5.16 11.68 6.46
N ARG A 21 -4.50 12.85 6.38
CA ARG A 21 -4.10 13.62 7.57
C ARG A 21 -5.29 14.03 8.44
N LYS A 22 -6.38 14.51 7.83
CA LYS A 22 -7.53 15.07 8.57
C LYS A 22 -8.21 14.04 9.46
N ARG A 23 -8.26 12.78 8.99
CA ARG A 23 -8.78 11.64 9.75
C ARG A 23 -7.72 10.91 10.57
N ARG A 24 -6.42 11.23 10.39
CA ARG A 24 -5.27 10.44 10.89
C ARG A 24 -5.39 8.96 10.53
N LYS A 25 -5.80 8.65 9.29
CA LYS A 25 -5.98 7.27 8.79
C LYS A 25 -5.17 7.02 7.53
N VAL A 26 -4.79 5.76 7.34
CA VAL A 26 -4.10 5.27 6.15
C VAL A 26 -4.90 4.14 5.52
N TYR A 27 -5.08 4.23 4.20
CA TYR A 27 -5.83 3.27 3.41
C TYR A 27 -4.86 2.52 2.51
N PHE A 28 -4.86 1.19 2.60
CA PHE A 28 -4.03 0.30 1.81
C PHE A 28 -4.89 -0.42 0.79
N TYR A 29 -4.44 -0.44 -0.46
CA TYR A 29 -5.01 -1.28 -1.51
C TYR A 29 -4.13 -2.50 -1.73
N GLN A 30 -4.21 -3.48 -0.83
CA GLN A 30 -3.31 -4.65 -0.88
C GLN A 30 -3.94 -5.77 -1.68
N TYR A 31 -3.18 -6.41 -2.57
CA TYR A 31 -3.55 -7.66 -3.19
C TYR A 31 -2.91 -8.82 -2.41
N ARG A 32 -3.75 -9.63 -1.76
CA ARG A 32 -3.25 -10.78 -1.00
C ARG A 32 -3.17 -12.01 -1.90
N THR A 33 -2.03 -12.68 -1.86
CA THR A 33 -1.83 -14.01 -2.42
C THR A 33 -1.52 -14.99 -1.30
N ASP A 34 -2.05 -16.20 -1.41
CA ASP A 34 -1.72 -17.29 -0.50
C ASP A 34 -0.82 -18.28 -1.25
N LEU A 35 0.45 -18.36 -0.85
CA LEU A 35 1.46 -19.26 -1.41
C LEU A 35 1.07 -20.73 -1.24
N LEU A 36 0.34 -21.08 -0.18
CA LEU A 36 -0.11 -22.45 0.07
C LEU A 36 -1.35 -22.82 -0.76
N HIS A 37 -2.11 -21.82 -1.20
CA HIS A 37 -3.34 -22.02 -1.95
C HIS A 37 -3.34 -21.15 -3.22
N PRO A 38 -2.51 -21.49 -4.21
CA PRO A 38 -2.24 -20.62 -5.36
C PRO A 38 -3.44 -20.41 -6.31
N PHE A 39 -4.53 -21.15 -6.13
CA PHE A 39 -5.74 -21.05 -6.96
C PHE A 39 -7.00 -20.71 -6.16
N SER A 40 -6.86 -20.24 -4.92
CA SER A 40 -8.01 -19.99 -4.05
C SER A 40 -8.64 -18.62 -4.30
N ILE A 41 -9.76 -18.61 -5.04
CA ILE A 41 -10.56 -17.41 -5.34
C ILE A 41 -10.98 -16.64 -4.08
N LYS A 42 -11.19 -17.32 -2.94
CA LYS A 42 -11.60 -16.67 -1.68
C LYS A 42 -10.44 -16.03 -0.90
N ARG A 43 -9.22 -16.52 -1.11
CA ARG A 43 -8.03 -16.06 -0.38
C ARG A 43 -7.23 -15.05 -1.18
N TRP A 44 -7.32 -15.15 -2.50
CA TRP A 44 -6.77 -14.22 -3.46
C TRP A 44 -7.71 -13.04 -3.64
N GLY A 45 -7.15 -11.86 -3.89
CA GLY A 45 -7.93 -10.68 -4.23
C GLY A 45 -7.46 -9.42 -3.53
N VAL A 46 -8.00 -8.31 -4.03
CA VAL A 46 -7.82 -6.99 -3.45
C VAL A 46 -8.56 -6.90 -2.13
N LYS A 47 -7.84 -6.54 -1.07
CA LYS A 47 -8.38 -6.23 0.24
C LYS A 47 -8.01 -4.79 0.57
N PRO A 48 -8.92 -3.84 0.30
CA PRO A 48 -8.73 -2.48 0.73
C PRO A 48 -8.95 -2.43 2.25
N ILE A 49 -7.96 -1.98 3.00
CA ILE A 49 -7.99 -1.94 4.47
C ILE A 49 -7.62 -0.54 4.94
N ALA A 50 -8.28 -0.06 5.99
CA ALA A 50 -7.97 1.20 6.64
C ALA A 50 -7.42 0.95 8.05
N TYR A 51 -6.36 1.66 8.40
CA TYR A 51 -5.76 1.63 9.74
C TYR A 51 -5.56 3.05 10.26
N ASP A 52 -5.56 3.20 11.58
CA ASP A 52 -5.25 4.47 12.23
C ASP A 52 -3.73 4.73 12.15
N TRP A 53 -3.37 5.97 11.87
CA TRP A 53 -1.98 6.39 11.66
C TRP A 53 -1.11 6.18 12.91
N ASP A 54 -1.69 6.34 14.09
CA ASP A 54 -1.01 6.23 15.37
C ASP A 54 -0.52 4.81 15.67
N ASP A 55 -1.12 3.81 15.03
CA ASP A 55 -0.77 2.40 15.19
C ASP A 55 0.26 1.91 14.15
N LEU A 56 0.72 2.78 13.24
CA LEU A 56 1.63 2.42 12.16
C LEU A 56 3.08 2.68 12.52
N THR A 57 3.92 1.66 12.31
CA THR A 57 5.38 1.76 12.46
C THR A 57 6.07 1.23 11.19
N ALA A 58 7.09 1.92 10.72
CA ALA A 58 7.93 1.41 9.63
C ALA A 58 9.06 0.53 10.21
N GLU A 59 9.18 -0.69 9.69
CA GLU A 59 10.21 -1.66 10.04
C GLU A 59 11.12 -1.90 8.83
N ALA A 60 12.42 -1.70 9.02
CA ALA A 60 13.44 -2.04 8.05
C ALA A 60 13.85 -3.51 8.20
N TYR A 61 13.73 -4.27 7.11
CA TYR A 61 14.14 -5.66 7.02
C TYR A 61 15.34 -5.79 6.09
N ARG A 62 16.34 -6.50 6.58
CA ARG A 62 17.51 -6.90 5.80
C ARG A 62 17.57 -8.42 5.83
N LEU A 63 17.15 -9.05 4.74
CA LEU A 63 17.10 -10.50 4.61
C LEU A 63 18.23 -10.97 3.70
N TYR A 64 18.96 -11.99 4.13
CA TYR A 64 19.90 -12.70 3.27
C TYR A 64 19.19 -13.90 2.66
N ALA A 65 18.89 -13.83 1.36
CA ALA A 65 18.17 -14.89 0.66
C ALA A 65 19.13 -15.61 -0.30
N PRO A 66 19.16 -16.96 -0.32
CA PRO A 66 19.94 -17.73 -1.27
C PRO A 66 19.28 -17.71 -2.66
N MET A 67 19.17 -16.54 -3.28
CA MET A 67 19.08 -16.44 -4.73
C MET A 67 20.44 -16.80 -5.31
N GLY A 68 20.53 -17.38 -6.50
CA GLY A 68 21.76 -17.99 -7.07
C GLY A 68 23.04 -17.13 -7.11
N TYR A 69 22.97 -15.86 -6.71
CA TYR A 69 24.10 -14.93 -6.54
C TYR A 69 24.25 -14.35 -5.12
N GLY A 70 23.68 -14.97 -4.06
CA GLY A 70 23.87 -14.52 -2.68
C GLY A 70 23.38 -13.09 -2.42
N GLY A 71 22.18 -12.77 -2.91
CA GLY A 71 21.64 -11.42 -2.89
C GLY A 71 21.14 -10.99 -1.52
N LEU A 72 21.63 -9.85 -1.05
CA LEU A 72 21.02 -9.11 0.04
C LEU A 72 19.70 -8.52 -0.43
N MET A 73 18.60 -8.84 0.26
CA MET A 73 17.31 -8.23 0.04
C MET A 73 17.01 -7.26 1.18
N GLU A 74 16.81 -6.01 0.82
CA GLU A 74 16.40 -4.96 1.74
C GLU A 74 14.94 -4.64 1.46
N LYS A 75 14.14 -4.41 2.49
CA LYS A 75 12.75 -3.99 2.32
C LYS A 75 12.30 -3.20 3.54
N VAL A 76 11.45 -2.22 3.33
CA VAL A 76 10.74 -1.52 4.40
C VAL A 76 9.30 -1.99 4.37
N MET A 77 8.84 -2.46 5.52
CA MET A 77 7.47 -2.88 5.74
C MET A 77 6.80 -1.89 6.69
N ILE A 78 5.54 -1.54 6.44
CA ILE A 78 4.71 -0.89 7.44
C ILE A 78 4.07 -1.97 8.29
N SER A 79 4.45 -2.01 9.56
CA SER A 79 3.81 -2.80 10.60
C SER A 79 2.64 -2.03 11.18
N VAL A 80 1.51 -2.70 11.25
CA VAL A 80 0.31 -2.22 11.92
C VAL A 80 0.26 -2.88 13.28
N CYS A 81 0.32 -2.09 14.34
CA CYS A 81 0.15 -2.57 15.70
C CYS A 81 -1.34 -2.56 16.09
N LYS A 82 -1.71 -3.37 17.07
CA LYS A 82 -3.04 -3.28 17.68
C LYS A 82 -3.09 -2.05 18.60
N PRO A 83 -4.20 -1.27 18.60
CA PRO A 83 -4.31 -0.11 19.46
C PRO A 83 -4.05 -0.44 20.94
N GLY A 84 -3.10 0.26 21.55
CA GLY A 84 -2.74 0.08 22.96
C GLY A 84 -1.89 -1.16 23.28
N THR A 85 -1.44 -1.91 22.28
CA THR A 85 -0.43 -2.97 22.46
C THR A 85 0.67 -2.87 21.40
N ASN A 86 1.86 -3.39 21.70
CA ASN A 86 2.96 -3.47 20.73
C ASN A 86 2.87 -4.73 19.85
N GLU A 87 1.68 -5.30 19.70
CA GLU A 87 1.47 -6.52 18.94
C GLU A 87 1.19 -6.18 17.46
N VAL A 88 2.06 -6.66 16.57
CA VAL A 88 1.92 -6.44 15.12
C VAL A 88 0.84 -7.35 14.54
N ILE A 89 -0.27 -6.77 14.09
CA ILE A 89 -1.41 -7.49 13.51
C ILE A 89 -1.28 -7.68 12.01
N ASP A 90 -0.60 -6.76 11.32
CA ASP A 90 -0.47 -6.79 9.88
C ASP A 90 0.85 -6.16 9.43
N ARG A 91 1.34 -6.59 8.26
CA ARG A 91 2.56 -6.06 7.65
C ARG A 91 2.33 -5.83 6.16
N VAL A 92 2.55 -4.61 5.72
CA VAL A 92 2.37 -4.20 4.33
C VAL A 92 3.72 -3.78 3.75
N LEU A 93 4.04 -4.26 2.55
CA LEU A 93 5.26 -3.83 1.86
C LEU A 93 5.15 -2.35 1.50
N PHE A 94 6.18 -1.58 1.82
CA PHE A 94 6.22 -0.15 1.54
C PHE A 94 7.31 0.21 0.54
N ALA A 95 8.52 -0.33 0.71
CA ALA A 95 9.63 -0.15 -0.21
C ALA A 95 10.50 -1.40 -0.29
N ASP A 96 11.17 -1.58 -1.42
CA ASP A 96 12.14 -2.65 -1.72
C ASP A 96 13.60 -2.23 -1.47
N ASN A 97 13.80 -1.05 -0.89
CA ASN A 97 15.10 -0.55 -0.45
C ASN A 97 14.93 0.21 0.87
N ILE A 98 15.86 0.00 1.81
CA ILE A 98 15.85 0.68 3.11
C ILE A 98 16.04 2.19 2.96
N GLU A 99 17.00 2.65 2.16
CA GLU A 99 17.28 4.08 2.00
C GLU A 99 16.06 4.82 1.45
N THR A 100 15.49 4.30 0.37
CA THR A 100 14.30 4.87 -0.26
C THR A 100 13.10 4.81 0.68
N GLY A 101 12.92 3.70 1.40
CA GLY A 101 11.83 3.56 2.36
C GLY A 101 11.95 4.52 3.55
N GLU A 102 13.16 4.77 4.06
CA GLU A 102 13.40 5.74 5.14
C GLU A 102 13.07 7.17 4.69
N GLN A 103 13.51 7.56 3.50
CA GLN A 103 13.22 8.87 2.92
C GLN A 103 11.71 9.07 2.72
N TYR A 104 11.03 8.11 2.10
CA TYR A 104 9.58 8.17 1.92
C TYR A 104 8.83 8.18 3.24
N TRP A 105 9.26 7.37 4.22
CA TRP A 105 8.63 7.38 5.53
C TRP A 105 8.82 8.72 6.25
N ALA A 106 9.99 9.34 6.14
CA ALA A 106 10.23 10.68 6.68
C ALA A 106 9.30 11.73 6.05
N ILE A 107 9.12 11.68 4.73
CA ILE A 107 8.19 12.55 3.98
C ILE A 107 6.76 12.33 4.45
N VAL A 108 6.30 11.08 4.56
CA VAL A 108 4.96 10.74 5.03
C VAL A 108 4.73 11.24 6.46
N ARG A 109 5.69 11.03 7.38
CA ARG A 109 5.59 11.57 8.75
C ARG A 109 5.49 13.09 8.74
N HIS A 110 6.27 13.77 7.90
CA HIS A 110 6.21 15.22 7.78
C HIS A 110 4.85 15.71 7.26
N PHE A 111 4.32 15.05 6.23
CA PHE A 111 3.00 15.31 5.69
C PHE A 111 1.91 15.13 6.74
N MET A 112 1.94 14.04 7.51
CA MET A 112 0.93 13.78 8.54
C MET A 112 1.00 14.80 9.69
N GLN A 113 2.18 15.28 10.05
CA GLN A 113 2.36 16.29 11.09
C GLN A 113 1.94 17.69 10.62
N LYS A 114 2.57 18.21 9.58
CA LYS A 114 2.46 19.62 9.18
C LYS A 114 1.48 19.85 8.02
N GLY A 115 1.17 18.83 7.23
CA GLY A 115 0.31 18.93 6.06
C GLY A 115 1.08 19.11 4.75
N PRO A 116 0.36 19.30 3.62
CA PRO A 116 0.95 19.38 2.29
C PRO A 116 1.87 20.59 2.10
N GLU A 117 1.60 21.70 2.79
CA GLU A 117 2.37 22.96 2.67
C GLU A 117 3.82 22.85 3.17
N ALA A 118 4.12 21.82 3.97
CA ALA A 118 5.44 21.61 4.52
C ALA A 118 6.27 20.60 3.71
N LEU A 119 5.70 19.99 2.68
CA LEU A 119 6.44 19.10 1.81
C LEU A 119 7.38 19.90 0.90
N PRO A 120 8.58 19.38 0.59
CA PRO A 120 9.44 20.01 -0.39
C PRO A 120 8.73 20.02 -1.76
N ASP A 121 8.99 21.05 -2.55
CA ASP A 121 8.51 21.09 -3.93
C ASP A 121 9.14 19.94 -4.71
N PHE A 122 8.30 19.02 -5.17
CA PHE A 122 8.74 17.92 -6.01
C PHE A 122 9.01 18.47 -7.41
N VAL A 123 10.26 18.38 -7.86
CA VAL A 123 10.72 18.85 -9.18
C VAL A 123 9.97 18.16 -10.32
N HIS A 124 9.55 16.91 -10.08
CA HIS A 124 8.80 16.12 -11.04
C HIS A 124 7.37 15.92 -10.55
N PRO A 125 6.38 16.04 -11.45
CA PRO A 125 5.03 15.65 -11.11
C PRO A 125 5.00 14.17 -10.70
N PRO A 126 4.03 13.75 -9.87
CA PRO A 126 3.84 12.34 -9.56
C PRO A 126 3.75 11.55 -10.85
N TRP A 127 4.52 10.47 -10.93
CA TRP A 127 4.50 9.59 -12.10
C TRP A 127 3.11 8.98 -12.25
N ASP A 128 2.43 9.23 -13.37
CA ASP A 128 1.18 8.53 -13.66
C ASP A 128 1.47 7.13 -14.20
N TRP A 129 1.30 6.15 -13.32
CA TRP A 129 1.39 4.72 -13.63
C TRP A 129 0.36 4.25 -14.68
N ASN A 130 -0.61 5.09 -15.07
CA ASN A 130 -1.56 4.81 -16.14
C ASN A 130 -1.08 5.26 -17.53
N GLU A 131 -0.16 6.23 -17.62
CA GLU A 131 0.20 6.91 -18.87
C GLU A 131 1.63 6.58 -19.37
N GLY A 132 2.34 5.65 -18.70
CA GLY A 132 3.71 5.31 -19.03
C GLY A 132 3.90 4.62 -20.39
N ILE A 133 4.57 5.30 -21.32
CA ILE A 133 5.02 4.79 -22.63
C ILE A 133 6.03 3.62 -22.49
N TYR A 134 6.62 3.45 -21.29
CA TYR A 134 7.61 2.41 -20.96
C TYR A 134 7.08 1.27 -20.06
N SER A 135 5.77 1.22 -19.78
CA SER A 135 5.21 0.11 -18.97
C SER A 135 5.25 -1.21 -19.74
N ASN A 136 5.65 -2.29 -19.05
CA ASN A 136 5.66 -3.64 -19.60
C ASN A 136 4.25 -3.98 -20.14
N PRO A 137 4.09 -4.63 -21.31
CA PRO A 137 2.78 -5.00 -21.85
C PRO A 137 1.86 -5.74 -20.87
N PHE A 138 2.42 -6.46 -19.90
CA PHE A 138 1.67 -7.09 -18.81
C PHE A 138 1.02 -6.06 -17.88
N ASP A 139 1.74 -5.01 -17.48
CA ASP A 139 1.21 -3.93 -16.64
C ASP A 139 0.10 -3.18 -17.38
N GLN A 140 0.26 -2.98 -18.69
CA GLN A 140 -0.76 -2.32 -19.53
C GLN A 140 -2.11 -3.07 -19.53
N ARG A 141 -2.07 -4.41 -19.42
CA ARG A 141 -3.24 -5.28 -19.36
C ARG A 141 -3.76 -5.50 -17.94
N ALA A 142 -2.97 -5.20 -16.92
CA ALA A 142 -3.40 -5.32 -15.54
C ALA A 142 -4.57 -4.35 -15.27
N PRO A 143 -5.60 -4.79 -14.51
CA PRO A 143 -6.73 -3.94 -14.19
C PRO A 143 -6.26 -2.72 -13.38
N LYS A 144 -6.88 -1.57 -13.67
CA LYS A 144 -6.67 -0.35 -12.89
C LYS A 144 -7.19 -0.54 -11.47
N VAL A 145 -6.57 0.16 -10.53
CA VAL A 145 -6.99 0.19 -9.13
C VAL A 145 -8.42 0.73 -9.02
N GLN A 146 -9.31 -0.02 -8.38
CA GLN A 146 -10.70 0.40 -8.12
C GLN A 146 -10.99 0.35 -6.63
N TRP A 147 -10.90 1.50 -5.97
CA TRP A 147 -11.25 1.61 -4.55
C TRP A 147 -12.76 1.40 -4.33
N PRO A 148 -13.19 0.74 -3.23
CA PRO A 148 -14.59 0.72 -2.86
C PRO A 148 -15.10 2.16 -2.70
N THR A 149 -16.31 2.43 -3.20
CA THR A 149 -16.86 3.79 -3.28
C THR A 149 -16.87 4.51 -1.92
N GLU A 150 -17.23 3.80 -0.86
CA GLU A 150 -17.26 4.34 0.50
C GLU A 150 -15.85 4.72 1.00
N MET A 151 -14.87 3.83 0.80
CA MET A 151 -13.47 4.10 1.16
C MET A 151 -12.83 5.18 0.29
N ASP A 152 -13.19 5.27 -1.01
CA ASP A 152 -12.70 6.34 -1.88
C ASP A 152 -13.15 7.71 -1.36
N LEU A 153 -14.43 7.83 -0.99
CA LEU A 153 -14.99 9.02 -0.38
C LEU A 153 -14.34 9.32 0.98
N GLU A 154 -14.23 8.35 1.88
CA GLU A 154 -13.65 8.54 3.20
C GLU A 154 -12.19 9.00 3.12
N SER A 155 -11.41 8.39 2.21
CA SER A 155 -9.99 8.70 2.02
C SER A 155 -9.74 10.13 1.51
N ARG A 156 -10.71 10.72 0.83
CA ARG A 156 -10.60 12.06 0.22
C ARG A 156 -11.27 13.16 1.03
N THR A 157 -12.08 12.81 2.02
CA THR A 157 -12.89 13.76 2.79
C THR A 157 -12.36 13.97 4.21
N ALA A 158 -12.70 15.13 4.78
CA ALA A 158 -12.51 15.40 6.20
C ALA A 158 -13.53 14.60 7.03
N PRO A 159 -13.27 14.32 8.33
CA PRO A 159 -14.30 13.83 9.22
C PRO A 159 -15.47 14.82 9.27
N ALA A 160 -16.71 14.31 9.26
CA ALA A 160 -17.88 15.14 9.43
C ALA A 160 -17.89 15.75 10.84
N PRO A 161 -18.40 16.98 11.04
CA PRO A 161 -18.35 17.69 12.33
C PRO A 161 -19.13 17.06 13.52
N GLY A 162 -19.54 15.80 13.42
CA GLY A 162 -20.21 15.05 14.51
C GLY A 162 -19.70 13.62 14.68
N GLU A 163 -18.63 13.24 13.98
CA GLU A 163 -18.04 11.91 14.01
C GLU A 163 -16.63 12.00 14.62
N GLN A 164 -16.56 12.53 15.84
CA GLN A 164 -15.38 12.43 16.69
C GLN A 164 -15.66 11.41 17.80
N PRO A 165 -14.76 10.45 18.05
CA PRO A 165 -14.81 9.63 19.26
C PRO A 165 -14.58 10.45 20.53
#